data_AF-A0A3D3X028-F1
#
_entry.id   AF-A0A3D3X028-F1
#
_cell.length_a   1.000
_cell.length_b   1.000
_cell.length_c   1.000
_cell.angle_alpha   90.00
_cell.angle_beta   90.00
_cell.angle_gamma   90.00
#
_symmetry.space_group_name_H-M   'P 1'
#
loop_
_entity.id
_entity.type
_entity.pdbx_description
1 polymer ?
#
loop_
_entity_poly.entity_id
_entity_poly.type
_entity_poly.pdbx_seq_one_letter_code
_entity_poly.pdbx_strand_id
1 'polypeptide(L)'
;MGSEGGVTEVHEEKALVGSCGLYCGLCPRYQSKAPSRCPGCQLGGQHSYCSVYRCVTKRGFTTCAECSEYPCERLLRVVGVEKGLDSFVSHKPALPNLDEIKQDGLDSFLQEQRKRRLLAEHLISNYNAGRSMTLYCTACVLMPPRAIDRAINKMKKLLTNGQVDRSNQKEVAKAMRKLIQGLASELSIDLALRRR
;
A
#
# COMPACT_ATOMS: atom_id res chain seq x y z
N MET A 1 -5.06 -34.72 -0.30
CA MET A 1 -6.09 -33.77 0.17
C MET A 1 -5.42 -32.42 0.35
N GLY A 2 -5.34 -31.64 -0.71
CA GLY A 2 -4.70 -30.33 -0.71
C GLY A 2 -5.49 -29.40 -1.61
N SER A 3 -5.38 -28.10 -1.33
CA SER A 3 -5.94 -26.94 -2.04
C SER A 3 -7.31 -26.38 -1.61
N GLU A 4 -7.54 -26.17 -0.31
CA GLU A 4 -8.61 -25.25 0.15
C GLU A 4 -8.08 -23.90 0.71
N GLY A 5 -6.79 -23.79 1.01
CA GLY A 5 -6.20 -22.57 1.58
C GLY A 5 -5.97 -21.41 0.59
N GLY A 6 -6.08 -21.63 -0.72
CA GLY A 6 -5.78 -20.59 -1.73
C GLY A 6 -6.97 -19.71 -2.12
N VAL A 7 -8.20 -20.24 -2.04
CA VAL A 7 -9.39 -19.56 -2.57
C VAL A 7 -9.92 -18.51 -1.58
N THR A 8 -9.92 -18.83 -0.28
CA THR A 8 -10.34 -17.92 0.79
C THR A 8 -9.41 -16.70 0.90
N GLU A 9 -8.10 -16.89 0.74
CA GLU A 9 -7.10 -15.82 0.83
C GLU A 9 -7.17 -14.83 -0.35
N VAL A 10 -7.48 -15.30 -1.56
CA VAL A 10 -7.65 -14.42 -2.74
C VAL A 10 -8.92 -13.56 -2.62
N HIS A 11 -9.97 -14.08 -1.98
CA HIS A 11 -11.20 -13.32 -1.73
C HIS A 11 -11.00 -12.12 -0.79
N GLU A 12 -10.12 -12.23 0.21
CA GLU A 12 -9.78 -11.10 1.09
C GLU A 12 -9.02 -9.99 0.34
N GLU A 13 -8.12 -10.36 -0.56
CA GLU A 13 -7.30 -9.39 -1.30
C GLU A 13 -8.11 -8.63 -2.35
N LYS A 14 -9.08 -9.29 -2.99
CA LYS A 14 -10.02 -8.65 -3.92
C LYS A 14 -10.82 -7.54 -3.24
N ALA A 15 -11.13 -7.67 -1.96
CA ALA A 15 -11.81 -6.63 -1.20
C ALA A 15 -10.98 -5.35 -1.01
N LEU A 16 -9.65 -5.46 -1.15
CA LEU A 16 -8.70 -4.38 -0.90
C LEU A 16 -8.27 -3.64 -2.18
N VAL A 17 -8.63 -4.12 -3.37
CA VAL A 17 -8.36 -3.37 -4.60
C VAL A 17 -9.25 -2.14 -4.67
N GLY A 18 -8.64 -0.96 -4.78
CA GLY A 18 -9.36 0.29 -4.95
C GLY A 18 -9.87 0.45 -6.37
N SER A 19 -11.08 0.99 -6.51
CA SER A 19 -11.65 1.31 -7.82
C SER A 19 -10.73 2.21 -8.67
N CYS A 20 -9.90 3.04 -8.02
CA CYS A 20 -8.96 3.96 -8.64
C CYS A 20 -7.53 3.40 -8.84
N GLY A 21 -7.27 2.12 -8.58
CA GLY A 21 -5.93 1.52 -8.71
C GLY A 21 -5.07 1.55 -7.46
N LEU A 22 -5.46 2.31 -6.43
CA LEU A 22 -4.82 2.21 -5.12
C LEU A 22 -5.16 0.86 -4.47
N TYR A 23 -4.23 0.30 -3.71
CA TYR A 23 -4.48 -0.92 -2.96
C TYR A 23 -4.60 -0.63 -1.46
N CYS A 24 -5.80 -0.86 -0.91
CA CYS A 24 -6.16 -0.50 0.46
C CYS A 24 -5.35 -1.25 1.51
N GLY A 25 -4.84 -2.45 1.22
CA GLY A 25 -3.97 -3.18 2.13
C GLY A 25 -2.70 -2.41 2.50
N LEU A 26 -2.29 -1.43 1.70
CA LEU A 26 -1.15 -0.56 1.99
C LEU A 26 -1.56 0.84 2.49
N CYS A 27 -2.83 1.04 2.82
CA CYS A 27 -3.33 2.30 3.34
C CYS A 27 -3.16 2.37 4.87
N PRO A 28 -2.64 3.48 5.44
CA PRO A 28 -2.55 3.66 6.89
C PRO A 28 -3.91 3.56 7.62
N ARG A 29 -5.03 3.89 6.95
CA ARG A 29 -6.38 3.79 7.54
C ARG A 29 -6.88 2.34 7.62
N TYR A 30 -6.44 1.48 6.70
CA TYR A 30 -6.73 0.05 6.75
C TYR A 30 -5.83 -0.65 7.78
N GLN A 31 -4.54 -0.29 7.78
CA GLN A 31 -3.54 -0.83 8.70
C GLN A 31 -3.69 -0.36 10.16
N SER A 32 -4.59 0.59 10.42
CA SER A 32 -4.92 1.04 11.77
C SER A 32 -5.58 -0.07 12.60
N LYS A 33 -5.27 -0.10 13.90
CA LYS A 33 -5.94 -0.96 14.89
C LYS A 33 -7.13 -0.28 15.59
N ALA A 34 -7.45 0.97 15.24
CA ALA A 34 -8.58 1.68 15.83
C ALA A 34 -9.92 1.03 15.41
N PRO A 35 -10.96 1.08 16.26
CA PRO A 35 -12.30 0.60 15.88
C PRO A 35 -12.86 1.24 14.62
N SER A 36 -12.44 2.48 14.31
CA SER A 36 -12.81 3.24 13.11
C SER A 36 -11.93 2.94 11.88
N ARG A 37 -11.18 1.83 11.89
CA ARG A 37 -10.39 1.33 10.75
C ARG A 37 -11.24 1.25 9.49
N CYS A 38 -10.66 1.64 8.35
CA CYS A 38 -11.30 1.45 7.05
C CYS A 38 -11.24 -0.04 6.67
N PRO A 39 -12.35 -0.69 6.26
CA PRO A 39 -12.33 -2.11 5.93
C PRO A 39 -11.75 -2.41 4.54
N GLY A 40 -11.65 -1.42 3.64
CA GLY A 40 -11.23 -1.61 2.25
C GLY A 40 -12.17 -0.90 1.28
N CYS A 41 -11.75 -0.70 0.03
CA CYS A 41 -12.53 0.05 -0.95
C CYS A 41 -13.81 -0.68 -1.36
N GLN A 42 -13.75 -2.02 -1.52
CA GLN A 42 -14.87 -2.83 -2.01
C GLN A 42 -15.79 -3.33 -0.89
N LEU A 43 -15.40 -3.14 0.37
CA LEU A 43 -16.16 -3.60 1.52
C LEU A 43 -17.02 -2.45 2.08
N GLY A 44 -18.24 -2.30 1.57
CA GLY A 44 -19.27 -1.42 2.13
C GLY A 44 -19.48 -0.08 1.40
N GLY A 45 -20.51 0.68 1.82
CA GLY A 45 -20.94 1.93 1.19
C GLY A 45 -20.20 3.20 1.65
N GLN A 46 -19.17 3.09 2.50
CA GLN A 46 -18.46 4.22 3.10
C GLN A 46 -17.69 5.08 2.09
N HIS A 47 -17.52 4.61 0.85
CA HIS A 47 -16.88 5.34 -0.24
C HIS A 47 -17.88 6.00 -1.20
N SER A 48 -19.16 6.08 -0.85
CA SER A 48 -20.20 6.72 -1.68
C SER A 48 -19.92 8.20 -2.00
N TYR A 49 -19.09 8.88 -1.19
CA TYR A 49 -18.62 10.23 -1.48
C TYR A 49 -17.63 10.28 -2.66
N CYS A 50 -16.93 9.18 -2.97
CA CYS A 50 -15.92 9.11 -4.02
C CYS A 50 -16.59 8.97 -5.41
N SER A 51 -16.28 9.89 -6.31
CA SER A 51 -16.84 9.89 -7.68
C SER A 51 -16.38 8.70 -8.52
N VAL A 52 -15.13 8.24 -8.34
CA VAL A 52 -14.61 7.04 -9.03
C VAL A 52 -15.30 5.79 -8.51
N TYR A 53 -15.42 5.62 -7.20
CA TYR A 53 -16.13 4.48 -6.59
C TYR A 53 -17.56 4.36 -7.14
N ARG A 54 -18.35 5.44 -7.05
CA ARG A 54 -19.72 5.45 -7.58
C ARG A 54 -19.80 5.11 -9.07
N CYS A 55 -18.86 5.60 -9.87
CA CYS A 55 -18.83 5.33 -11.30
C CYS A 55 -18.57 3.84 -11.59
N VAL A 56 -17.60 3.25 -10.90
CA VAL A 56 -17.22 1.84 -11.03
C VAL A 56 -18.37 0.93 -10.58
N THR A 57 -18.96 1.20 -9.41
CA THR A 57 -20.14 0.46 -8.92
C THR A 57 -21.32 0.55 -9.88
N LYS A 58 -21.66 1.75 -10.40
CA LYS A 58 -22.78 1.92 -11.33
C LYS A 58 -22.59 1.14 -12.64
N ARG A 59 -21.34 0.97 -13.08
CA ARG A 59 -21.00 0.22 -14.31
C ARG A 59 -20.82 -1.27 -14.06
N GLY A 60 -20.91 -1.74 -12.81
CA GLY A 60 -20.68 -3.15 -12.46
C GLY A 60 -19.23 -3.59 -12.59
N PHE A 61 -18.28 -2.65 -12.55
CA PHE A 61 -16.84 -2.93 -12.59
C PHE A 61 -16.28 -3.08 -11.18
N THR A 62 -15.10 -3.70 -11.07
CA THR A 62 -14.30 -3.74 -9.83
C THR A 62 -13.33 -2.55 -9.77
N THR A 63 -12.70 -2.23 -10.91
CA THR A 63 -11.70 -1.17 -11.04
C THR A 63 -11.88 -0.36 -12.33
N CYS A 64 -11.21 0.78 -12.42
CA CYS A 64 -11.17 1.54 -13.66
C CYS A 64 -10.48 0.81 -14.83
N ALA A 65 -9.69 -0.24 -14.58
CA ALA A 65 -8.97 -0.98 -15.62
C ALA A 65 -9.93 -1.69 -16.60
N GLU A 66 -11.13 -2.06 -16.13
CA GLU A 66 -12.21 -2.67 -16.92
C GLU A 66 -12.92 -1.68 -17.85
N CYS A 67 -12.71 -0.37 -17.66
CA CYS A 67 -13.37 0.65 -18.45
C CYS A 67 -12.66 0.86 -19.80
N SER A 68 -13.42 0.86 -20.90
CA SER A 68 -12.89 1.19 -22.24
C SER A 68 -12.39 2.63 -22.36
N GLU A 69 -12.94 3.55 -21.55
CA GLU A 69 -12.54 4.96 -21.50
C GLU A 69 -11.32 5.22 -20.58
N TYR A 70 -10.72 4.19 -19.98
CA TYR A 70 -9.55 4.36 -19.10
C TYR A 70 -8.28 4.71 -19.89
N PRO A 71 -7.49 5.72 -19.45
CA PRO A 71 -7.74 6.63 -18.33
C PRO A 71 -8.65 7.82 -18.69
N CYS A 72 -9.69 8.08 -17.90
CA CYS A 72 -10.62 9.19 -18.12
C CYS A 72 -10.39 10.37 -17.15
N GLU A 73 -10.88 11.56 -17.52
CA GLU A 73 -10.70 12.80 -16.74
C GLU A 73 -11.14 12.67 -15.27
N ARG A 74 -12.24 11.95 -15.01
CA ARG A 74 -12.73 11.70 -13.65
C ARG A 74 -11.69 10.99 -12.78
N LEU A 75 -11.03 9.97 -13.33
CA LEU A 75 -9.98 9.23 -12.62
C LEU A 75 -8.77 10.13 -12.40
N LEU A 76 -8.26 10.77 -13.46
CA LEU A 76 -7.08 11.64 -13.42
C LEU A 76 -7.22 12.75 -12.38
N ARG A 77 -8.43 13.32 -12.25
CA ARG A 77 -8.76 14.31 -11.22
C ARG A 77 -8.68 13.74 -9.81
N VAL A 78 -9.22 12.55 -9.57
CA VAL A 78 -9.26 11.92 -8.23
C VAL A 78 -7.89 11.45 -7.78
N VAL A 79 -7.10 10.85 -8.68
CA VAL A 79 -5.72 10.44 -8.37
C VAL A 79 -4.74 11.63 -8.41
N GLY A 80 -5.25 12.83 -8.71
CA GLY A 80 -4.51 14.07 -8.60
C GLY A 80 -3.32 14.15 -9.57
N VAL A 81 -3.48 13.64 -10.80
CA VAL A 81 -2.41 13.64 -11.82
C VAL A 81 -2.01 15.07 -12.18
N GLU A 82 -2.98 15.95 -12.45
CA GLU A 82 -2.71 17.34 -12.83
C GLU A 82 -2.19 18.20 -11.66
N LYS A 83 -2.74 17.99 -10.47
CA LYS A 83 -2.38 18.80 -9.28
C LYS A 83 -1.20 18.22 -8.51
N GLY A 84 -0.80 17.00 -8.80
CA GLY A 84 0.21 16.25 -8.09
C GLY A 84 -0.09 16.02 -6.61
N LEU A 85 -1.35 16.00 -6.18
CA LEU A 85 -1.70 15.93 -4.75
C LEU A 85 -2.04 14.52 -4.29
N ASP A 86 -1.36 14.10 -3.23
CA ASP A 86 -1.62 12.90 -2.46
C ASP A 86 -2.58 13.19 -1.30
N SER A 87 -3.29 12.16 -0.87
CA SER A 87 -4.15 12.23 0.32
C SER A 87 -3.35 11.82 1.57
N PHE A 88 -3.88 10.88 2.35
CA PHE A 88 -3.14 10.19 3.41
C PHE A 88 -2.30 9.01 2.87
N VAL A 89 -2.36 8.77 1.57
CA VAL A 89 -1.64 7.73 0.81
C VAL A 89 -1.15 8.33 -0.51
N SER A 90 -0.02 7.83 -1.03
CA SER A 90 0.50 8.30 -2.31
C SER A 90 -0.39 7.83 -3.46
N HIS A 91 -0.70 8.74 -4.38
CA HIS A 91 -1.45 8.43 -5.60
C HIS A 91 -0.56 8.06 -6.79
N LYS A 92 0.78 8.19 -6.66
CA LYS A 92 1.77 7.77 -7.66
C LYS A 92 1.52 6.35 -8.24
N PRO A 93 1.18 5.31 -7.44
CA PRO A 93 0.98 3.96 -7.98
C PRO A 93 -0.37 3.77 -8.70
N ALA A 94 -1.31 4.72 -8.62
CA ALA A 94 -2.69 4.47 -9.03
C ALA A 94 -2.83 4.12 -10.52
N LEU A 95 -2.23 4.90 -11.43
CA LEU A 95 -2.25 4.59 -12.86
C LEU A 95 -1.39 3.36 -13.21
N PRO A 96 -0.12 3.26 -12.75
CA PRO A 96 0.68 2.05 -12.99
C PRO A 96 -0.02 0.75 -12.56
N ASN A 97 -0.70 0.75 -11.41
CA ASN A 97 -1.43 -0.41 -10.93
C ASN A 97 -2.63 -0.75 -11.83
N LEU A 98 -3.35 0.25 -12.35
CA LEU A 98 -4.45 0.01 -13.29
C LEU A 98 -3.95 -0.49 -14.64
N ASP A 99 -2.79 0.00 -15.10
CA ASP A 99 -2.15 -0.50 -16.30
C ASP A 99 -1.75 -1.97 -16.13
N GLU A 100 -1.14 -2.34 -15.00
CA GLU A 100 -0.82 -3.73 -14.64
C GLU A 100 -2.07 -4.61 -14.59
N ILE A 101 -3.15 -4.17 -13.90
CA ILE A 101 -4.40 -4.93 -13.85
C ILE A 101 -5.00 -5.12 -15.25
N LYS A 102 -4.90 -4.11 -16.12
CA LYS A 102 -5.43 -4.17 -17.49
C LYS A 102 -4.60 -5.09 -18.39
N GLN A 103 -3.29 -5.14 -18.20
CA GLN A 103 -2.36 -5.93 -19.01
C GLN A 103 -2.26 -7.39 -18.55
N ASP A 104 -2.05 -7.59 -17.25
CA ASP A 104 -1.68 -8.88 -16.65
C ASP A 104 -2.81 -9.51 -15.82
N GLY A 105 -3.91 -8.78 -15.64
CA GLY A 105 -5.08 -9.24 -14.91
C GLY A 105 -5.00 -9.00 -13.40
N LEU A 106 -6.17 -9.02 -12.76
CA LEU A 106 -6.32 -8.69 -11.34
C LEU A 106 -5.60 -9.67 -10.41
N ASP A 107 -5.63 -10.97 -10.70
CA ASP A 107 -5.06 -11.97 -9.79
C ASP A 107 -3.53 -11.86 -9.69
N SER A 108 -2.83 -11.56 -10.80
CA SER A 108 -1.38 -11.33 -10.81
C SER A 108 -1.02 -10.12 -9.93
N PHE A 109 -1.70 -9.00 -10.16
CA PHE A 109 -1.55 -7.78 -9.36
C PHE A 109 -1.73 -8.06 -7.86
N LEU A 110 -2.79 -8.78 -7.48
CA LEU A 110 -3.09 -9.06 -6.07
C LEU A 110 -2.03 -9.93 -5.37
N GLN A 111 -1.33 -10.83 -6.08
CA GLN A 111 -0.25 -11.61 -5.50
C GLN A 111 0.91 -10.72 -5.04
N GLU A 112 1.32 -9.76 -5.88
CA GLU A 112 2.36 -8.79 -5.55
C GLU A 112 1.90 -7.82 -4.46
N GLN A 113 0.65 -7.35 -4.51
CA GLN A 113 0.10 -6.48 -3.48
C GLN A 113 0.01 -7.15 -2.12
N ARG A 114 -0.35 -8.44 -2.06
CA ARG A 114 -0.33 -9.24 -0.83
C ARG A 114 1.07 -9.29 -0.23
N LYS A 115 2.09 -9.53 -1.04
CA LYS A 115 3.49 -9.54 -0.57
C LYS A 115 3.86 -8.19 0.06
N ARG A 116 3.51 -7.08 -0.59
CA ARG A 116 3.76 -5.73 -0.07
C ARG A 116 3.01 -5.48 1.23
N ARG A 117 1.75 -5.92 1.33
CA ARG A 117 0.93 -5.82 2.54
C ARG A 117 1.59 -6.52 3.73
N LEU A 118 2.02 -7.77 3.54
CA LEU A 118 2.68 -8.54 4.58
C LEU A 118 4.00 -7.89 5.05
N LEU A 119 4.74 -7.28 4.13
CA LEU A 119 5.93 -6.49 4.48
C LEU A 119 5.57 -5.25 5.31
N ALA A 120 4.51 -4.52 4.92
CA ALA A 120 4.05 -3.36 5.69
C ALA A 120 3.60 -3.77 7.10
N GLU A 121 2.83 -4.84 7.24
CA GLU A 121 2.39 -5.39 8.52
C GLU A 121 3.57 -5.82 9.39
N HIS A 122 4.58 -6.47 8.80
CA HIS A 122 5.82 -6.81 9.50
C HIS A 122 6.52 -5.55 10.02
N LEU A 123 6.68 -4.52 9.19
CA LEU A 123 7.31 -3.27 9.61
C LEU A 123 6.52 -2.57 10.73
N ILE A 124 5.19 -2.54 10.61
CA ILE A 124 4.31 -1.89 11.58
C ILE A 124 4.34 -2.63 12.93
N SER A 125 4.29 -3.96 12.91
CA SER A 125 4.27 -4.78 14.12
C SER A 125 5.58 -4.69 14.89
N ASN A 126 6.72 -4.66 14.19
CA ASN A 126 8.04 -4.79 14.82
C ASN A 126 8.77 -3.46 15.04
N TYR A 127 8.45 -2.41 14.27
CA TYR A 127 9.31 -1.22 14.20
C TYR A 127 8.55 0.12 14.26
N ASN A 128 7.22 0.15 14.45
CA ASN A 128 6.44 1.39 14.33
C ASN A 128 6.66 2.37 15.50
N ALA A 129 6.75 1.85 16.74
CA ALA A 129 6.71 2.64 17.98
C ALA A 129 5.63 3.75 17.96
N GLY A 130 4.50 3.50 17.28
CA GLY A 130 3.38 4.42 17.13
C GLY A 130 3.57 5.63 16.21
N ARG A 131 4.68 5.77 15.47
CA ARG A 131 5.02 7.03 14.76
C ARG A 131 5.42 6.90 13.29
N SER A 132 5.57 5.69 12.77
CA SER A 132 6.12 5.44 11.42
C SER A 132 5.18 4.68 10.48
N MET A 133 3.94 4.41 10.87
CA MET A 133 2.98 3.64 10.06
C MET A 133 2.82 4.22 8.65
N THR A 134 2.56 5.53 8.52
CA THR A 134 2.44 6.19 7.21
C THR A 134 3.70 6.03 6.36
N LEU A 135 4.89 6.14 6.99
CA LEU A 135 6.16 5.94 6.28
C LEU A 135 6.29 4.51 5.76
N TYR A 136 5.98 3.50 6.58
CA TYR A 136 6.09 2.10 6.19
C TYR A 136 5.09 1.72 5.10
N CYS A 137 3.84 2.20 5.21
CA CYS A 137 2.86 2.09 4.15
C CYS A 137 3.37 2.71 2.84
N THR A 138 3.82 3.97 2.87
CA THR A 138 4.33 4.65 1.66
C THR A 138 5.56 3.96 1.08
N ALA A 139 6.48 3.46 1.92
CA ALA A 139 7.64 2.70 1.48
C ALA A 139 7.24 1.40 0.76
N CYS A 140 6.32 0.61 1.32
CA CYS A 140 5.84 -0.62 0.68
C CYS A 140 5.03 -0.38 -0.59
N VAL A 141 4.43 0.81 -0.73
CA VAL A 141 3.77 1.26 -1.98
C VAL A 141 4.79 1.63 -3.05
N LEU A 142 5.78 2.46 -2.72
CA LEU A 142 6.63 3.11 -3.73
C LEU A 142 7.96 2.39 -4.00
N MET A 143 8.46 1.62 -3.04
CA MET A 143 9.75 0.94 -3.17
C MET A 143 9.56 -0.50 -3.69
N PRO A 144 10.56 -1.07 -4.38
CA PRO A 144 10.56 -2.50 -4.70
C PRO A 144 10.51 -3.35 -3.42
N PRO A 145 9.77 -4.47 -3.36
CA PRO A 145 9.68 -5.30 -2.15
C PRO A 145 11.05 -5.80 -1.68
N ARG A 146 11.94 -6.11 -2.64
CA ARG A 146 13.33 -6.50 -2.36
C ARG A 146 14.09 -5.44 -1.56
N ALA A 147 13.80 -4.15 -1.76
CA ALA A 147 14.44 -3.08 -0.99
C ALA A 147 13.94 -3.08 0.47
N ILE A 148 12.66 -3.37 0.69
CA ILE A 148 12.09 -3.52 2.04
C ILE A 148 12.69 -4.75 2.74
N ASP A 149 12.80 -5.89 2.04
CA ASP A 149 13.47 -7.09 2.55
C ASP A 149 14.93 -6.79 2.97
N ARG A 150 15.67 -6.02 2.15
CA ARG A 150 17.02 -5.57 2.51
C ARG A 150 17.02 -4.73 3.78
N ALA A 151 16.05 -3.83 3.98
CA ALA A 151 15.94 -3.02 5.19
C ALA A 151 15.73 -3.91 6.43
N ILE A 152 14.82 -4.87 6.33
CA ILE A 152 14.52 -5.85 7.39
C ILE A 152 15.77 -6.67 7.73
N ASN A 153 16.49 -7.18 6.72
CA ASN A 153 17.69 -7.98 6.92
C ASN A 153 18.85 -7.16 7.51
N LYS A 154 19.03 -5.90 7.09
CA LYS A 154 20.00 -4.98 7.72
C LYS A 154 19.64 -4.74 9.19
N MET A 155 18.37 -4.50 9.51
CA MET A 155 17.94 -4.33 10.91
C MET A 155 18.19 -5.57 11.75
N LYS A 156 17.86 -6.77 11.25
CA LYS A 156 18.14 -8.03 11.96
C LYS A 156 19.62 -8.16 12.33
N LYS A 157 20.53 -7.82 11.40
CA LYS A 157 21.97 -7.82 11.68
C LYS A 157 22.37 -6.82 12.75
N LEU A 158 21.85 -5.59 12.70
CA LEU A 158 22.12 -4.57 13.73
C LEU A 158 21.69 -5.04 15.13
N LEU A 159 20.53 -5.70 15.23
CA LEU A 159 20.01 -6.25 16.47
C LEU A 159 20.84 -7.44 16.98
N THR A 160 21.25 -8.35 16.09
CA THR A 160 22.07 -9.51 16.46
C THR A 160 23.47 -9.10 16.91
N ASN A 161 24.05 -8.07 16.28
CA ASN A 161 25.39 -7.58 16.60
C ASN A 161 25.41 -6.62 17.80
N GLY A 162 24.27 -6.37 18.45
CA GLY A 162 24.17 -5.43 19.58
C GLY A 162 24.39 -3.96 19.21
N GLN A 163 24.36 -3.60 17.92
CA GLN A 163 24.53 -2.22 17.46
C GLN A 163 23.27 -1.36 17.66
N VAL A 164 22.13 -2.02 17.86
CA VAL A 164 20.86 -1.42 18.26
C VAL A 164 20.30 -2.25 19.40
N ASP A 165 19.97 -1.61 20.52
CA ASP A 165 19.38 -2.30 21.66
C ASP A 165 17.92 -2.71 21.34
N ARG A 166 17.67 -4.03 21.29
CA ARG A 166 16.34 -4.60 21.04
C ARG A 166 15.33 -4.25 22.12
N SER A 167 15.78 -4.02 23.35
CA SER A 167 14.91 -3.64 24.46
C SER A 167 14.38 -2.21 24.30
N ASN A 168 15.15 -1.35 23.62
CA ASN A 168 14.82 0.05 23.38
C ASN A 168 14.00 0.23 22.09
N GLN A 169 12.68 0.07 22.20
CA GLN A 169 11.74 0.19 21.07
C GLN A 169 11.82 1.52 20.30
N LYS A 170 12.20 2.62 20.96
CA LYS A 170 12.38 3.92 20.30
C LYS A 170 13.61 3.94 19.41
N GLU A 171 14.71 3.34 19.88
CA GLU A 171 15.96 3.22 19.13
C GLU A 171 15.79 2.31 17.92
N VAL A 172 15.15 1.16 18.12
CA VAL A 172 14.79 0.22 17.03
C VAL A 172 13.97 0.94 15.95
N ALA A 173 12.90 1.64 16.33
CA ALA A 173 12.05 2.36 15.39
C ALA A 173 12.81 3.47 14.65
N LYS A 174 13.67 4.23 15.35
CA LYS A 174 14.51 5.27 14.74
C LYS A 174 15.50 4.69 13.74
N ALA A 175 16.14 3.57 14.08
CA ALA A 175 17.09 2.89 13.21
C ALA A 175 16.39 2.32 11.96
N MET A 176 15.20 1.72 12.09
CA MET A 176 14.46 1.18 10.95
C MET A 176 14.02 2.29 10.00
N ARG A 177 13.50 3.40 10.56
CA ARG A 177 13.17 4.59 9.78
C ARG A 177 14.38 5.08 8.97
N LYS A 178 15.55 5.17 9.59
CA LYS A 178 16.80 5.59 8.90
C LYS A 178 17.19 4.62 7.78
N LEU A 179 17.06 3.30 7.99
CA LEU A 179 17.33 2.30 6.96
C LEU A 179 16.41 2.44 5.74
N ILE A 180 15.11 2.57 5.98
CA ILE A 180 14.11 2.75 4.92
C ILE A 180 14.39 4.04 4.13
N GLN A 181 14.61 5.16 4.84
CA GLN A 181 14.91 6.44 4.20
C GLN A 181 16.22 6.37 3.40
N GLY A 182 17.28 5.75 3.94
CA GLY A 182 18.54 5.57 3.23
C GLY A 182 18.39 4.76 1.95
N LEU A 183 17.70 3.62 2.02
CA LEU A 183 17.43 2.79 0.85
C LEU A 183 16.54 3.47 -0.18
N ALA A 184 15.59 4.31 0.24
CA ALA A 184 14.79 5.12 -0.66
C ALA A 184 15.65 6.16 -1.39
N SER A 185 16.55 6.85 -0.67
CA SER A 185 17.50 7.79 -1.28
C SER A 185 18.45 7.10 -2.27
N GLU A 186 19.00 5.93 -1.92
CA GLU A 186 19.84 5.12 -2.84
C GLU A 186 19.11 4.78 -4.15
N LEU A 187 17.79 4.59 -4.09
CA LEU A 187 16.94 4.28 -5.25
C LEU A 187 16.32 5.53 -5.90
N SER A 188 16.64 6.73 -5.41
CA SER A 188 16.02 7.99 -5.85
C SER A 188 14.49 8.00 -5.75
N ILE A 189 13.95 7.35 -4.70
CA ILE A 189 12.52 7.27 -4.42
C ILE A 189 12.15 8.27 -3.32
N ASP A 190 11.33 9.25 -3.68
CA ASP A 190 10.75 10.19 -2.71
C ASP A 190 9.53 9.58 -2.00
N LEU A 191 9.67 9.39 -0.69
CA LEU A 191 8.64 8.87 0.22
C LEU A 191 7.75 9.96 0.84
N ALA A 192 7.99 11.24 0.53
CA ALA A 192 7.10 12.31 0.96
C ALA A 192 5.76 12.22 0.21
N LEU A 193 4.66 12.40 0.95
CA LEU A 193 3.36 12.60 0.34
C LEU A 193 3.31 14.01 -0.24
N ARG A 194 2.89 14.14 -1.50
CA ARG A 194 2.76 15.43 -2.17
C ARG A 194 1.53 16.15 -1.62
N ARG A 195 1.72 17.15 -0.76
CA ARG A 195 0.65 17.91 -0.12
C ARG A 195 0.74 19.38 -0.52
N ARG A 196 -0.39 20.10 -0.43
CA ARG A 196 -0.40 21.56 -0.48
C ARG A 196 0.15 22.14 0.82
#